data_AF-A0A5B1CAG6-F1
#
_entry.id   AF-A0A5B1CAG6-F1
#
_cell.length_a   1.000
_cell.length_b   1.000
_cell.length_c   1.000
_cell.angle_alpha   90.00
_cell.angle_beta   90.00
_cell.angle_gamma   90.00
#
_symmetry.space_group_name_H-M   'P 1'
#
loop_
_entity.id
_entity.type
_entity.pdbx_description
1 polymer ?
#
loop_
_entity_poly.entity_id
_entity_poly.type
_entity_poly.pdbx_seq_one_letter_code
_entity_poly.pdbx_strand_id
1 'polypeptide(L)'
;MDYRGSADGSGLQTAGWYFLGMPMLVPVAVLFTMPFSMLARRGKVRSAWVTMILLLATAIWYTSTQSTAQARLAWALDVDIPPEVTISRLRQMDSFNDGPTVWGKLDAPTSFVDKVVAKRSLTQEFTRDHLVSTMRDESIPENGLGFGDDRLTLYYNAETSQLYFVRRFSDPRP
;
A
#
# COMPACT_ATOMS: atom_id res chain seq x y z
N MET A 1 -1.56 6.95 0.30
CA MET A 1 -1.55 7.62 1.62
C MET A 1 -0.27 7.25 2.32
N ASP A 2 0.62 8.23 2.50
CA ASP A 2 1.90 8.06 3.17
C ASP A 2 1.67 8.05 4.69
N TYR A 3 2.01 6.97 5.39
CA TYR A 3 2.08 7.02 6.86
C TYR A 3 3.45 7.62 7.22
N ARG A 4 3.49 8.94 7.32
CA ARG A 4 4.61 9.72 7.85
C ARG A 4 4.10 10.48 9.06
N GLY A 5 4.73 10.29 10.21
CA GLY A 5 4.74 11.35 11.22
C GLY A 5 5.38 12.58 10.56
N SER A 6 4.65 13.68 10.47
CA SER A 6 5.07 14.97 9.93
C SER A 6 4.98 15.13 8.40
N ALA A 7 4.23 16.16 8.02
CA ALA A 7 3.87 16.59 6.67
C ALA A 7 5.06 17.24 5.93
N ASP A 8 5.20 16.93 4.64
CA ASP A 8 5.88 17.80 3.67
C ASP A 8 5.42 17.43 2.24
N GLY A 9 4.42 18.17 1.77
CA GLY A 9 3.95 18.14 0.38
C GLY A 9 3.37 19.51 0.05
N SER A 10 3.88 20.18 -0.99
CA SER A 10 3.48 21.53 -1.34
C SER A 10 2.03 21.55 -1.86
N GLY A 11 1.18 22.41 -1.28
CA GLY A 11 -0.26 22.46 -1.56
C GLY A 11 -0.63 22.68 -3.04
N LEU A 12 0.30 23.20 -3.85
CA LEU A 12 0.12 23.51 -5.27
C LEU A 12 0.07 22.26 -6.18
N GLN A 13 0.81 21.19 -5.87
CA GLN A 13 0.74 19.95 -6.67
C GLN A 13 -0.59 19.22 -6.48
N THR A 14 -1.18 19.30 -5.29
CA THR A 14 -2.50 18.73 -5.00
C THR A 14 -3.62 19.44 -5.76
N ALA A 15 -3.52 20.76 -5.96
CA ALA A 15 -4.57 21.57 -6.57
C ALA A 15 -4.80 21.26 -8.07
N GLY A 16 -3.74 20.92 -8.82
CA GLY A 16 -3.86 20.57 -10.25
C GLY A 16 -4.70 19.32 -10.51
N TRP A 17 -4.60 18.33 -9.61
CA TRP A 17 -5.41 17.10 -9.68
C TRP A 17 -6.90 17.34 -9.44
N TYR A 18 -7.27 18.38 -8.67
CA TYR A 18 -8.69 18.73 -8.47
C TYR A 18 -9.36 19.23 -9.75
N PHE A 19 -8.66 20.05 -10.55
CA PHE A 19 -9.21 20.56 -11.81
C PHE A 19 -9.38 19.48 -12.87
N LEU A 20 -8.48 18.50 -12.91
CA LEU A 20 -8.59 17.36 -13.83
C LEU A 20 -9.56 16.28 -13.32
N GLY A 21 -9.68 16.12 -11.99
CA GLY A 21 -10.56 15.14 -11.36
C GLY A 21 -12.03 15.53 -11.40
N MET A 22 -12.36 16.82 -11.26
CA MET A 22 -13.75 17.32 -11.25
C MET A 22 -14.58 16.87 -12.47
N PRO A 23 -14.11 17.03 -13.73
CA PRO A 23 -14.84 16.57 -14.91
C PRO A 23 -15.03 15.05 -14.97
N MET A 24 -14.09 14.28 -14.39
CA MET A 24 -14.16 12.82 -14.35
C MET A 24 -15.09 12.31 -13.23
N LEU A 25 -15.22 13.06 -12.13
CA LEU A 25 -16.11 12.72 -11.03
C LEU A 25 -17.59 12.82 -11.42
N VAL A 26 -17.95 13.74 -12.31
CA VAL A 26 -19.34 13.90 -12.78
C VAL A 26 -19.90 12.63 -13.45
N PRO A 27 -19.29 12.05 -14.50
CA PRO A 27 -19.80 10.83 -15.12
C PRO A 27 -19.77 9.64 -14.14
N VAL A 28 -18.76 9.55 -13.27
CA VAL A 28 -18.70 8.50 -12.24
C VAL A 28 -19.87 8.62 -11.27
N ALA A 29 -20.18 9.83 -10.79
CA ALA A 29 -21.31 10.08 -9.91
C ALA A 29 -22.65 9.76 -10.59
N VAL A 30 -22.80 10.11 -11.87
CA VAL A 30 -24.01 9.79 -12.66
C VAL A 30 -24.18 8.28 -12.81
N LEU A 31 -23.13 7.56 -13.21
CA LEU A 31 -23.16 6.10 -13.36
C LEU A 31 -23.44 5.41 -12.03
N PHE A 32 -22.82 5.87 -10.95
CA PHE A 32 -23.03 5.34 -9.60
C PHE A 32 -24.46 5.55 -9.09
N THR A 33 -25.08 6.70 -9.37
CA THR A 33 -26.43 7.04 -8.88
C THR A 33 -27.56 6.49 -9.76
N MET A 34 -27.27 6.08 -11.00
CA MET A 34 -28.24 5.53 -11.95
C MET A 34 -29.04 4.32 -11.43
N PRO A 35 -28.44 3.27 -10.84
CA PRO A 35 -29.20 2.12 -10.31
C PRO A 35 -30.14 2.50 -9.16
N PHE A 36 -29.71 3.40 -8.27
CA PHE A 36 -30.55 3.90 -7.17
C PHE A 36 -31.69 4.79 -7.67
N SER A 37 -31.43 5.58 -8.71
CA SER A 37 -32.45 6.40 -9.38
C SER A 37 -33.50 5.53 -10.08
N MET A 38 -33.10 4.43 -10.71
CA MET A 38 -34.02 3.43 -11.28
C MET A 38 -34.85 2.75 -10.18
N LEU A 39 -34.24 2.41 -9.05
CA LEU A 39 -34.94 1.81 -7.91
C LEU A 39 -35.94 2.80 -7.28
N ALA A 40 -35.58 4.08 -7.17
CA ALA A 40 -36.45 5.13 -6.68
C ALA A 40 -37.67 5.35 -7.59
N ARG A 41 -37.50 5.22 -8.92
CA ARG A 41 -38.60 5.32 -9.89
C ARG A 41 -39.57 4.14 -9.85
N ARG A 42 -39.12 2.95 -9.44
CA ARG A 42 -39.93 1.71 -9.40
C ARG A 42 -40.61 1.45 -8.05
N GLY A 43 -40.40 2.29 -7.04
CA GLY A 43 -40.91 2.03 -5.70
C GLY A 43 -40.90 3.25 -4.78
N LYS A 44 -40.71 3.02 -3.47
CA LYS A 44 -40.66 4.08 -2.46
C LYS A 44 -39.27 4.69 -2.44
N VAL A 45 -39.15 5.99 -2.72
CA VAL A 45 -37.88 6.76 -2.68
C VAL A 45 -37.04 6.47 -1.43
N ARG A 46 -37.70 6.26 -0.27
CA ARG A 46 -37.05 5.89 0.99
C ARG A 46 -36.22 4.60 0.92
N SER A 47 -36.68 3.56 0.22
CA SER A 47 -35.91 2.31 0.11
C SER A 47 -34.65 2.48 -0.74
N ALA A 48 -34.72 3.29 -1.80
CA ALA A 48 -33.54 3.60 -2.62
C ALA A 48 -32.44 4.30 -1.83
N TRP A 49 -32.81 5.27 -0.98
CA TRP A 49 -31.86 5.93 -0.09
C TRP A 49 -31.26 4.97 0.93
N VAL A 50 -32.06 4.12 1.57
CA VAL A 50 -31.56 3.13 2.53
C VAL A 50 -30.59 2.16 1.87
N THR A 51 -30.90 1.65 0.68
CA THR A 51 -30.00 0.76 -0.06
C THR A 51 -28.70 1.46 -0.44
N MET A 52 -28.76 2.72 -0.88
CA MET A 52 -27.56 3.50 -1.21
C MET A 52 -26.66 3.71 0.01
N ILE A 53 -27.24 4.08 1.15
CA ILE A 53 -26.50 4.28 2.41
C ILE A 53 -25.87 2.97 2.85
N LEU A 54 -26.61 1.86 2.81
CA LEU A 54 -26.10 0.55 3.22
C LEU A 54 -24.91 0.12 2.35
N LEU A 55 -25.03 0.28 1.02
CA LEU A 55 -23.98 -0.09 0.08
C LEU A 55 -22.72 0.76 0.28
N LEU A 56 -22.88 2.08 0.44
CA LEU A 56 -21.78 2.97 0.78
C LEU A 56 -21.13 2.61 2.12
N ALA A 57 -21.93 2.34 3.16
CA ALA A 57 -21.42 1.94 4.47
C ALA A 57 -20.62 0.63 4.38
N THR A 58 -21.12 -0.37 3.65
CA THR A 58 -20.39 -1.63 3.43
C THR A 58 -19.10 -1.43 2.65
N ALA A 59 -19.10 -0.56 1.64
CA ALA A 59 -17.89 -0.25 0.87
C ALA A 59 -16.87 0.50 1.74
N ILE A 60 -17.29 1.48 2.54
CA ILE A 60 -16.43 2.20 3.48
C ILE A 60 -15.87 1.24 4.53
N TRP A 61 -16.69 0.35 5.08
CA TRP A 61 -16.24 -0.65 6.04
C TRP A 61 -15.21 -1.60 5.42
N TYR A 62 -15.50 -2.18 4.25
CA TYR A 62 -14.60 -3.08 3.52
C TYR A 62 -13.27 -2.41 3.15
N THR A 63 -13.32 -1.21 2.61
CA THR A 63 -12.13 -0.42 2.29
C THR A 63 -11.34 -0.07 3.55
N SER A 64 -11.99 0.22 4.66
CA SER A 64 -11.33 0.48 5.95
C SER A 64 -10.61 -0.76 6.49
N THR A 65 -11.21 -1.94 6.36
CA THR A 65 -10.57 -3.20 6.80
C THR A 65 -9.38 -3.59 5.92
N GLN A 66 -9.49 -3.37 4.61
CA GLN A 66 -8.42 -3.72 3.65
C GLN A 66 -7.31 -2.67 3.56
N SER A 67 -7.56 -1.43 3.97
CA SER A 67 -6.59 -0.33 3.87
C SER A 67 -5.66 -0.19 5.07
N THR A 68 -5.65 -1.14 6.01
CA THR A 68 -4.76 -1.08 7.17
C THR A 68 -3.30 -1.24 6.75
N ALA A 69 -2.38 -0.60 7.48
CA ALA A 69 -0.95 -0.72 7.22
C ALA A 69 -0.47 -2.18 7.34
N GLN A 70 -1.05 -2.95 8.26
CA GLN A 70 -0.77 -4.37 8.43
C GLN A 70 -1.26 -5.20 7.24
N ALA A 71 -2.47 -4.96 6.71
CA ALA A 71 -2.95 -5.66 5.53
C ALA A 71 -2.07 -5.39 4.30
N ARG A 72 -1.64 -4.13 4.11
CA ARG A 72 -0.71 -3.76 3.04
C ARG A 72 0.66 -4.41 3.20
N LEU A 73 1.15 -4.51 4.43
CA LEU A 73 2.42 -5.17 4.73
C LEU A 73 2.34 -6.68 4.50
N ALA A 74 1.29 -7.33 5.01
CA ALA A 74 1.00 -8.75 4.81
C ALA A 74 0.93 -9.08 3.33
N TRP A 75 0.25 -8.23 2.55
CA TRP A 75 0.19 -8.36 1.10
C TRP A 75 1.55 -8.17 0.42
N ALA A 76 2.34 -7.17 0.84
CA ALA A 76 3.64 -6.89 0.23
C ALA A 76 4.66 -8.02 0.47
N LEU A 77 4.67 -8.59 1.67
CA LEU A 77 5.61 -9.65 2.07
C LEU A 77 5.05 -11.07 1.82
N ASP A 78 3.73 -11.22 1.63
CA ASP A 78 3.02 -12.49 1.43
C ASP A 78 3.27 -13.52 2.55
N VAL A 79 3.26 -12.98 3.76
CA VAL A 79 3.35 -13.72 5.02
C VAL A 79 2.42 -13.06 6.03
N ASP A 80 1.94 -13.86 6.99
CA ASP A 80 1.22 -13.33 8.13
C ASP A 80 2.17 -12.50 8.99
N ILE A 81 1.75 -11.28 9.34
CA ILE A 81 2.54 -10.35 10.14
C ILE A 81 2.31 -10.65 11.63
N PRO A 82 3.33 -11.15 12.35
CA PRO A 82 3.17 -11.45 13.75
C PRO A 82 3.19 -10.16 14.59
N PRO A 83 2.65 -10.18 15.81
CA PRO A 83 2.48 -8.97 16.63
C PRO A 83 3.80 -8.32 17.06
N GLU A 84 4.92 -9.05 17.02
CA GLU A 84 6.23 -8.48 17.35
C GLU A 84 6.78 -7.55 16.24
N VAL A 85 6.21 -7.62 15.03
CA VAL A 85 6.65 -6.77 13.91
C VAL A 85 6.00 -5.40 14.02
N THR A 86 6.84 -4.37 14.17
CA THR A 86 6.39 -2.98 14.27
C THR A 86 6.66 -2.24 12.97
N ILE A 87 5.64 -1.54 12.45
CA ILE A 87 5.76 -0.76 11.22
C ILE A 87 6.29 0.63 11.55
N SER A 88 7.58 0.87 11.35
CA SER A 88 8.17 2.20 11.53
C SER A 88 7.83 3.12 10.36
N ARG A 89 7.79 2.59 9.13
CA ARG A 89 7.44 3.34 7.92
C ARG A 89 6.87 2.43 6.84
N LEU A 90 5.80 2.87 6.18
CA LEU A 90 5.23 2.16 5.04
C LEU A 90 4.75 3.15 4.00
N ARG A 91 5.20 2.98 2.76
CA ARG A 91 4.80 3.80 1.62
C ARG A 91 4.38 2.91 0.46
N GLN A 92 3.31 3.33 -0.20
CA GLN A 92 2.87 2.78 -1.47
C GLN A 92 2.85 3.91 -2.49
N MET A 93 3.60 3.73 -3.56
CA MET A 93 3.62 4.62 -4.72
C MET A 93 3.05 3.87 -5.90
N ASP A 94 2.24 4.54 -6.71
CA ASP A 94 1.69 3.96 -7.92
C ASP A 94 2.30 4.70 -9.12
N SER A 95 3.04 3.98 -9.96
CA SER A 95 3.61 4.50 -11.20
C SER A 95 2.73 4.03 -12.34
N PHE A 96 2.34 4.95 -13.23
CA PHE A 96 1.50 4.63 -14.39
C PHE A 96 2.13 3.57 -15.32
N ASN A 97 3.46 3.48 -15.33
CA ASN A 97 4.22 2.56 -16.20
C ASN A 97 4.73 1.31 -15.47
N ASP A 98 5.04 1.42 -14.17
CA ASP A 98 5.72 0.35 -13.42
C ASP A 98 4.79 -0.37 -12.43
N GLY A 99 3.54 0.08 -12.33
CA GLY A 99 2.55 -0.41 -11.39
C GLY A 99 2.82 0.05 -9.95
N PRO A 100 2.14 -0.57 -8.96
CA PRO A 100 2.34 -0.23 -7.58
C PRO A 100 3.73 -0.67 -7.11
N THR A 101 4.36 0.16 -6.30
CA THR A 101 5.59 -0.15 -5.58
C THR A 101 5.34 0.13 -4.11
N VAL A 102 5.55 -0.87 -3.26
CA VAL A 102 5.45 -0.75 -1.81
C VAL A 102 6.85 -0.82 -1.22
N TRP A 103 7.17 0.08 -0.31
CA TRP A 103 8.41 0.00 0.44
C TRP A 103 8.19 0.40 1.88
N GLY A 104 9.03 -0.11 2.76
CA GLY A 104 8.87 0.14 4.18
C GLY A 104 10.10 -0.16 5.00
N LYS A 105 10.03 0.32 6.24
CA LYS A 105 10.96 0.04 7.33
C LYS A 105 10.16 -0.55 8.47
N LEU A 106 10.62 -1.68 8.97
CA LEU A 106 9.99 -2.45 10.03
C LEU A 106 11.03 -2.79 11.09
N ASP A 107 10.58 -2.88 12.33
CA ASP A 107 11.34 -3.54 13.39
C ASP A 107 10.80 -4.98 13.46
N ALA A 108 11.66 -5.96 13.17
CA ALA A 108 11.25 -7.35 12.99
C ALA A 108 12.31 -8.33 13.52
N PRO A 109 11.90 -9.44 14.15
CA PRO A 109 12.84 -10.46 14.60
C PRO A 109 13.42 -11.23 13.40
N THR A 110 14.63 -11.76 13.55
CA THR A 110 15.29 -12.56 12.50
C THR A 110 14.44 -13.75 12.05
N SER A 111 13.71 -14.39 12.98
CA SER A 111 12.79 -15.48 12.67
C SER A 111 11.66 -15.10 11.72
N PHE A 112 11.25 -13.83 11.69
CA PHE A 112 10.29 -13.33 10.70
C PHE A 112 10.95 -13.17 9.33
N VAL A 113 12.17 -12.62 9.29
CA VAL A 113 12.94 -12.46 8.04
C VAL A 113 13.17 -13.81 7.38
N ASP A 114 13.60 -14.81 8.15
CA ASP A 114 13.83 -16.17 7.66
C ASP A 114 12.56 -16.78 7.05
N LYS A 115 11.39 -16.54 7.66
CA LYS A 115 10.10 -16.97 7.11
C LYS A 115 9.81 -16.30 5.77
N VAL A 116 10.04 -15.00 5.64
CA VAL A 116 9.83 -14.27 4.37
C VAL A 116 10.77 -14.81 3.29
N VAL A 117 12.06 -14.92 3.62
CA VAL A 117 13.10 -15.45 2.72
C VAL A 117 12.75 -16.86 2.27
N ALA A 118 12.36 -17.75 3.19
CA ALA A 118 11.97 -19.12 2.87
C ALA A 118 10.70 -19.17 2.00
N LYS A 119 9.66 -18.41 2.37
CA LYS A 119 8.37 -18.38 1.66
C LYS A 119 8.51 -17.90 0.22
N ARG A 120 9.38 -16.93 -0.03
CA ARG A 120 9.63 -16.32 -1.34
C ARG A 120 10.84 -16.90 -2.07
N SER A 121 11.60 -17.79 -1.42
CA SER A 121 12.85 -18.35 -1.95
C SER A 121 13.85 -17.27 -2.39
N LEU A 122 14.01 -16.22 -1.57
CA LEU A 122 14.87 -15.09 -1.92
C LEU A 122 16.35 -15.48 -1.91
N THR A 123 17.10 -14.97 -2.88
CA THR A 123 18.56 -15.14 -3.00
C THR A 123 19.27 -14.03 -2.26
N GLN A 124 20.36 -14.36 -1.57
CA GLN A 124 21.24 -13.36 -0.97
C GLN A 124 22.11 -12.75 -2.07
N GLU A 125 21.71 -11.60 -2.61
CA GLU A 125 22.20 -11.16 -3.92
C GLU A 125 22.81 -9.75 -3.94
N PHE A 126 22.40 -8.84 -3.06
CA PHE A 126 22.78 -7.43 -3.21
C PHE A 126 23.24 -6.74 -1.93
N THR A 127 23.95 -5.62 -2.14
CA THR A 127 24.46 -4.70 -1.13
C THR A 127 23.51 -3.51 -0.93
N ARG A 128 23.71 -2.80 0.19
CA ARG A 128 22.95 -1.61 0.63
C ARG A 128 22.61 -0.61 -0.48
N ASP A 129 23.55 -0.37 -1.41
CA ASP A 129 23.46 0.71 -2.40
C ASP A 129 22.23 0.59 -3.33
N HIS A 130 21.81 -0.64 -3.63
CA HIS A 130 20.62 -0.88 -4.43
C HIS A 130 19.33 -0.45 -3.72
N LEU A 131 19.31 -0.60 -2.39
CA LEU A 131 18.16 -0.23 -1.57
C LEU A 131 18.11 1.27 -1.30
N VAL A 132 19.28 1.89 -1.02
CA VAL A 132 19.40 3.34 -0.78
C VAL A 132 18.94 4.12 -2.00
N SER A 133 19.37 3.71 -3.21
CA SER A 133 18.94 4.36 -4.45
C SER A 133 17.42 4.24 -4.70
N THR A 134 16.82 3.10 -4.34
CA THR A 134 15.39 2.85 -4.54
C THR A 134 14.51 3.55 -3.49
N MET A 135 14.89 3.51 -2.22
CA MET A 135 14.12 4.12 -1.11
C MET A 135 14.44 5.61 -0.92
N ARG A 136 15.57 6.09 -1.47
CA ARG A 136 16.13 7.42 -1.22
C ARG A 136 16.29 7.71 0.27
N ASP A 137 16.78 6.72 1.01
CA ASP A 137 16.93 6.78 2.46
C ASP A 137 18.38 6.49 2.85
N GLU A 138 19.13 7.53 3.19
CA GLU A 138 20.53 7.42 3.60
C GLU A 138 20.69 6.82 5.01
N SER A 139 19.60 6.73 5.78
CA SER A 139 19.60 6.18 7.15
C SER A 139 19.64 4.64 7.19
N ILE A 140 19.72 3.98 6.03
CA ILE A 140 19.91 2.53 5.96
C ILE A 140 21.33 2.23 6.47
N PRO A 141 21.51 1.39 7.50
CA PRO A 141 22.84 1.05 8.03
C PRO A 141 23.66 0.22 7.03
N GLU A 142 24.99 0.23 7.17
CA GLU A 142 25.92 -0.48 6.26
C GLU A 142 26.05 -1.99 6.55
N ASN A 143 25.90 -2.37 7.82
CA ASN A 143 26.02 -3.75 8.26
C ASN A 143 24.66 -4.45 8.17
N GLY A 144 24.45 -5.26 7.13
CA GLY A 144 23.20 -5.97 6.93
C GLY A 144 23.24 -6.94 5.77
N LEU A 145 22.23 -7.79 5.70
CA LEU A 145 22.09 -8.84 4.70
C LEU A 145 20.99 -8.45 3.71
N GLY A 146 21.34 -8.40 2.43
CA GLY A 146 20.39 -8.16 1.34
C GLY A 146 19.88 -9.48 0.76
N PHE A 147 18.56 -9.62 0.63
CA PHE A 147 17.89 -10.76 -0.02
C PHE A 147 16.94 -10.27 -1.09
N GLY A 148 16.90 -10.89 -2.26
CA GLY A 148 16.06 -10.43 -3.35
C GLY A 148 15.51 -11.52 -4.25
N ASP A 149 14.50 -11.13 -5.01
CA ASP A 149 14.09 -11.73 -6.27
C ASP A 149 13.75 -10.58 -7.25
N ASP A 150 13.20 -10.90 -8.42
CA ASP A 150 12.80 -9.92 -9.44
C ASP A 150 11.80 -8.86 -8.95
N ARG A 151 11.12 -9.10 -7.82
CA ARG A 151 9.96 -8.33 -7.36
C ARG A 151 10.07 -7.82 -5.93
N LEU A 152 10.74 -8.52 -5.02
CA LEU A 152 10.94 -8.18 -3.61
C LEU A 152 12.43 -8.07 -3.31
N THR A 153 12.79 -6.98 -2.65
CA THR A 153 14.14 -6.66 -2.22
C THR A 153 14.05 -6.40 -0.72
N LEU A 154 14.75 -7.19 0.09
CA LEU A 154 14.85 -7.08 1.54
C LEU A 154 16.26 -6.73 1.96
N TYR A 155 16.40 -5.88 2.97
CA TYR A 155 17.67 -5.62 3.62
C TYR A 155 17.46 -5.66 5.12
N TYR A 156 18.16 -6.57 5.81
CA TYR A 156 18.00 -6.79 7.24
C TYR A 156 19.29 -6.48 7.98
N ASN A 157 19.20 -5.62 8.99
CA ASN A 157 20.28 -5.40 9.96
C ASN A 157 19.94 -6.14 11.26
N ALA A 158 20.76 -7.13 11.60
CA ALA A 158 20.57 -7.96 12.80
C ALA A 158 20.88 -7.23 14.11
N GLU A 159 21.76 -6.23 14.10
CA GLU A 159 22.13 -5.45 15.29
C GLU A 159 20.98 -4.55 15.73
N THR A 160 20.28 -3.93 14.77
CA THR A 160 19.15 -3.03 15.05
C THR A 160 17.79 -3.71 14.96
N SER A 161 17.74 -4.97 14.52
CA SER A 161 16.50 -5.70 14.20
C SER A 161 15.61 -4.96 13.19
N GLN A 162 16.24 -4.23 12.26
CA GLN A 162 15.52 -3.44 11.27
C GLN A 162 15.49 -4.14 9.92
N LEU A 163 14.28 -4.34 9.42
CA LEU A 163 14.00 -4.86 8.08
C LEU A 163 13.52 -3.72 7.19
N TYR A 164 14.25 -3.51 6.10
CA TYR A 164 13.90 -2.61 5.02
C TYR A 164 13.45 -3.44 3.84
N PHE A 165 12.40 -3.02 3.13
CA PHE A 165 11.94 -3.75 1.96
C PHE A 165 11.42 -2.84 0.86
N VAL A 166 11.52 -3.34 -0.37
CA VAL A 166 10.88 -2.80 -1.55
C VAL A 166 10.25 -3.94 -2.34
N ARG A 167 8.96 -3.84 -2.62
CA ARG A 167 8.22 -4.75 -3.50
C ARG A 167 7.73 -3.96 -4.72
N ARG A 168 8.16 -4.37 -5.90
CA ARG A 168 7.70 -3.85 -7.19
C ARG A 168 6.66 -4.81 -7.78
N PHE A 169 5.55 -4.26 -8.25
CA PHE A 169 4.50 -5.04 -8.88
C PHE A 169 4.39 -4.64 -10.36
N SER A 170 5.04 -5.39 -11.24
CA SER A 170 4.86 -5.23 -12.69
C SER A 170 3.52 -5.78 -13.21
N ASP A 171 2.77 -6.48 -12.36
CA ASP A 171 1.50 -7.11 -12.69
C ASP A 171 0.41 -6.53 -11.77
N PRO A 172 -0.45 -5.61 -12.25
CA PRO A 172 -1.75 -5.40 -11.64
C PRO A 172 -2.54 -6.69 -11.90
N ARG A 173 -2.76 -7.51 -10.87
CA ARG A 173 -3.64 -8.67 -10.95
C ARG A 173 -4.89 -8.44 -10.09
N PRO A 174 -6.01 -9.07 -10.49
CA PRO A 174 -7.19 -8.46 -11.10
C PRO A 174 -8.07 -7.64 -10.14
#